data_AF-A0A2P2GU67-F1
#
_entry.id   AF-A0A2P2GU67-F1
#
_cell.length_a   1.000
_cell.length_b   1.000
_cell.length_c   1.000
_cell.angle_alpha   90.00
_cell.angle_beta   90.00
_cell.angle_gamma   90.00
#
_symmetry.space_group_name_H-M   'P 1'
#
loop_
_entity.id
_entity.type
_entity.pdbx_description
1 polymer ?
#
loop_
_entity_poly.entity_id
_entity_poly.type
_entity_poly.pdbx_seq_one_letter_code
_entity_poly.pdbx_strand_id
1 'polypeptide(L)'
;MGLMTTRHPAPRLPRALRTRLARAAAALLAATALTACGQQAESQPPGAATEFHENGVTVRLSVAGWTSSTGTLVATFTPDDAGFHLYSTALPAQGIEGVGRPTAVRPAGSLATAGAMTVDKPVKTIKVPGVRSAVPVYPDGPVTVTLPIRATAPGEAKVLIGYASCSSTEGCTIPVADRAVVLRTAEDGLSFGAS
;
A
#
# COMPACT_ATOMS: atom_id res chain seq x y z
N MET A 1 -60.35 -6.52 71.46
CA MET A 1 -60.50 -7.96 71.76
C MET A 1 -59.46 -8.71 70.91
N GLY A 2 -58.51 -9.50 71.39
CA GLY A 2 -57.86 -9.73 72.68
C GLY A 2 -56.36 -9.94 72.37
N LEU A 3 -55.44 -9.62 73.28
CA LEU A 3 -54.76 -10.60 74.14
C LEU A 3 -54.01 -11.67 73.30
N MET A 4 -52.73 -11.99 73.46
CA MET A 4 -51.78 -11.71 74.52
C MET A 4 -50.48 -12.43 74.10
N THR A 5 -49.33 -11.87 74.48
CA THR A 5 -48.18 -12.56 75.08
C THR A 5 -47.50 -13.79 74.44
N THR A 6 -46.19 -13.63 74.25
CA THR A 6 -45.07 -14.42 74.82
C THR A 6 -45.19 -15.95 74.91
N ARG A 7 -44.14 -16.66 74.47
CA ARG A 7 -43.06 -17.21 75.32
C ARG A 7 -42.15 -18.15 74.51
N HIS A 8 -40.89 -18.13 74.93
CA HIS A 8 -39.81 -19.14 74.85
C HIS A 8 -40.27 -20.62 74.94
N PRO A 9 -39.37 -21.64 74.82
CA PRO A 9 -38.06 -21.73 74.14
C PRO A 9 -37.82 -23.10 73.40
N ALA A 10 -36.63 -23.20 72.81
CA ALA A 10 -35.74 -24.36 72.52
C ALA A 10 -36.17 -25.78 73.01
N PRO A 11 -35.77 -26.92 72.37
CA PRO A 11 -34.36 -27.18 72.02
C PRO A 11 -34.02 -28.18 70.87
N ARG A 12 -32.78 -28.02 70.40
CA ARG A 12 -31.69 -28.98 70.11
C ARG A 12 -31.93 -30.36 69.45
N LEU A 13 -30.83 -30.77 68.79
CA LEU A 13 -30.32 -32.13 68.46
C LEU A 13 -30.48 -32.54 66.98
N PRO A 14 -29.74 -33.56 66.48
CA PRO A 14 -28.33 -33.44 66.15
C PRO A 14 -27.97 -34.05 64.77
N ARG A 15 -26.71 -33.83 64.36
CA ARG A 15 -25.85 -34.61 63.44
C ARG A 15 -26.45 -35.87 62.78
N ALA A 16 -26.54 -35.87 61.44
CA ALA A 16 -25.50 -36.40 60.53
C ALA A 16 -26.05 -37.05 59.25
N LEU A 17 -25.33 -36.74 58.16
CA LEU A 17 -25.00 -37.58 57.02
C LEU A 17 -26.00 -37.78 55.87
N ARG A 18 -25.42 -37.60 54.67
CA ARG A 18 -25.82 -38.05 53.32
C ARG A 18 -26.73 -37.07 52.59
N THR A 19 -26.43 -36.62 51.37
CA THR A 19 -25.39 -36.97 50.40
C THR A 19 -25.52 -35.97 49.25
N ARG A 20 -24.45 -35.90 48.45
CA ARG A 20 -24.37 -35.30 47.11
C ARG A 20 -24.17 -33.79 47.14
N LEU A 21 -23.23 -33.21 46.44
CA LEU A 21 -22.20 -33.59 45.46
C LEU A 21 -21.70 -32.18 45.08
N ALA A 22 -20.46 -31.82 44.90
CA ALA A 22 -19.15 -32.39 45.05
C ALA A 22 -18.24 -31.21 44.76
N ARG A 23 -17.13 -31.09 45.51
CA ARG A 23 -15.78 -30.78 45.02
C ARG A 23 -15.59 -29.44 44.27
N ALA A 24 -14.59 -28.62 44.54
CA ALA A 24 -13.39 -28.68 45.39
C ALA A 24 -12.89 -27.21 45.47
N ALA A 25 -12.24 -26.76 46.54
CA ALA A 25 -10.78 -26.66 46.66
C ALA A 25 -10.11 -26.08 45.39
N ALA A 26 -9.18 -25.13 45.43
CA ALA A 26 -8.35 -24.60 46.48
C ALA A 26 -7.78 -23.26 46.01
N ALA A 27 -7.23 -22.52 46.96
CA ALA A 27 -6.40 -21.34 46.77
C ALA A 27 -5.32 -21.51 45.70
N LEU A 28 -4.98 -20.42 45.01
CA LEU A 28 -3.61 -20.09 44.61
C LEU A 28 -3.52 -18.64 44.14
N LEU A 29 -2.55 -17.92 44.73
CA LEU A 29 -2.02 -16.68 44.18
C LEU A 29 -1.60 -16.92 42.72
N ALA A 30 -2.03 -16.05 41.81
CA ALA A 30 -1.30 -15.81 40.57
C ALA A 30 -1.66 -14.43 40.04
N ALA A 31 -0.66 -13.55 40.01
CA ALA A 31 -0.69 -12.31 39.26
C ALA A 31 -0.94 -12.64 37.79
N THR A 32 -2.16 -12.41 37.30
CA THR A 32 -2.43 -12.42 35.87
C THR A 32 -2.04 -11.06 35.32
N ALA A 33 -0.76 -10.94 34.97
CA ALA A 33 -0.34 -9.99 33.96
C ALA A 33 -1.25 -10.20 32.75
N LEU A 34 -2.02 -9.18 32.39
CA LEU A 34 -2.67 -9.10 31.10
C LEU A 34 -1.55 -9.01 30.05
N THR A 35 -0.99 -10.17 29.68
CA THR A 35 -0.32 -10.34 28.40
C THR A 35 -1.40 -10.23 27.34
N ALA A 36 -1.76 -8.98 27.03
CA ALA A 36 -2.32 -8.65 25.74
C ALA A 36 -1.29 -9.12 24.73
N CYS A 37 -1.51 -10.30 24.15
CA CYS A 37 -0.94 -10.65 22.86
C CYS A 37 -1.55 -9.64 21.89
N GLY A 38 -0.94 -8.45 21.82
CA GLY A 38 -1.03 -7.64 20.63
C GLY A 38 -0.55 -8.54 19.51
N GLN A 39 -1.50 -9.05 18.73
CA GLN A 39 -1.24 -9.24 17.32
C GLN A 39 -0.88 -7.85 16.79
N GLN A 40 0.39 -7.49 16.95
CA GLN A 40 1.07 -6.66 15.98
C GLN A 40 0.75 -7.36 14.67
N ALA A 41 -0.17 -6.78 13.90
CA ALA A 41 -0.22 -7.00 12.48
C ALA A 41 1.24 -6.98 12.06
N GLU A 42 1.73 -8.13 11.64
CA GLU A 42 3.14 -8.32 11.31
C GLU A 42 3.44 -7.21 10.31
N SER A 43 4.17 -6.20 10.79
CA SER A 43 4.58 -5.07 9.96
C SER A 43 5.47 -5.73 8.93
N GLN A 44 4.87 -6.10 7.80
CA GLN A 44 5.58 -6.60 6.65
C GLN A 44 6.76 -5.65 6.49
N PRO A 45 8.02 -6.15 6.48
CA PRO A 45 9.18 -5.30 6.40
C PRO A 45 8.90 -4.26 5.32
N PRO A 46 8.99 -2.96 5.62
CA PRO A 46 8.59 -1.94 4.67
C PRO A 46 9.32 -2.26 3.37
N GLY A 47 8.55 -2.63 2.34
CA GLY A 47 9.12 -2.93 1.04
C GLY A 47 9.99 -1.75 0.64
N ALA A 48 11.12 -2.01 -0.03
CA ALA A 48 12.00 -0.95 -0.48
C ALA A 48 11.16 0.15 -1.14
N ALA A 49 11.35 1.40 -0.73
CA ALA A 49 10.59 2.53 -1.23
C ALA A 49 11.49 3.76 -1.37
N THR A 50 11.17 4.60 -2.34
CA THR A 50 11.80 5.91 -2.54
C THR A 50 10.77 6.87 -3.12
N GLU A 51 11.07 8.16 -3.08
CA GLU A 51 10.27 9.18 -3.76
C GLU A 51 11.15 10.27 -4.34
N PHE A 52 10.64 10.92 -5.38
CA PHE A 52 11.21 12.14 -5.90
C PHE A 52 10.11 13.08 -6.38
N HIS A 53 10.46 14.34 -6.50
CA HIS A 53 9.62 15.40 -7.04
C HIS A 53 10.30 16.00 -8.27
N GLU A 54 9.55 16.13 -9.36
CA GLU A 54 10.04 16.80 -10.57
C GLU A 54 8.85 17.29 -11.42
N ASN A 55 8.94 18.52 -11.93
CA ASN A 55 7.99 19.12 -12.88
C ASN A 55 6.50 19.01 -12.48
N GLY A 56 6.21 19.30 -11.21
CA GLY A 56 4.83 19.39 -10.71
C GLY A 56 4.18 18.04 -10.38
N VAL A 57 4.99 16.98 -10.27
CA VAL A 57 4.51 15.65 -9.91
C VAL A 57 5.44 15.05 -8.86
N THR A 58 4.85 14.56 -7.78
CA THR A 58 5.51 13.70 -6.80
C THR A 58 5.37 12.24 -7.24
N VAL A 59 6.49 11.54 -7.42
CA VAL A 59 6.52 10.12 -7.78
C VAL A 59 7.04 9.29 -6.62
N ARG A 60 6.21 8.39 -6.10
CA ARG A 60 6.57 7.42 -5.07
C ARG A 60 6.70 6.03 -5.68
N LEU A 61 7.86 5.40 -5.49
CA LEU A 61 8.11 4.03 -5.92
C LEU A 61 8.23 3.11 -4.71
N SER A 62 7.73 1.90 -4.84
CA SER A 62 7.96 0.83 -3.87
C SER A 62 8.03 -0.54 -4.55
N VAL A 63 8.66 -1.50 -3.90
CA VAL A 63 8.64 -2.90 -4.32
C VAL A 63 7.93 -3.74 -3.27
N ALA A 64 6.87 -4.43 -3.70
CA ALA A 64 6.07 -5.31 -2.88
C ALA A 64 6.31 -6.78 -3.23
N GLY A 65 6.20 -7.66 -2.24
CA GLY A 65 6.22 -9.12 -2.42
C GLY A 65 7.50 -9.64 -3.07
N TRP A 66 8.66 -9.08 -2.73
CA TRP A 66 9.92 -9.56 -3.29
C TRP A 66 10.27 -10.93 -2.73
N THR A 67 10.29 -11.96 -3.59
CA THR A 67 10.64 -13.35 -3.23
C THR A 67 11.45 -13.99 -4.36
N SER A 68 12.57 -14.62 -4.01
CA SER A 68 13.36 -15.47 -4.92
C SER A 68 13.65 -14.85 -6.29
N SER A 69 13.95 -13.54 -6.36
CA SER A 69 14.22 -12.72 -7.57
C SER A 69 13.02 -12.12 -8.31
N THR A 70 11.80 -12.24 -7.80
CA THR A 70 10.60 -11.63 -8.40
C THR A 70 9.89 -10.74 -7.41
N GLY A 71 9.18 -9.73 -7.90
CA GLY A 71 8.31 -8.90 -7.07
C GLY A 71 7.48 -7.95 -7.93
N THR A 72 6.81 -7.02 -7.27
CA THR A 72 5.93 -6.05 -7.92
C THR A 72 6.42 -4.65 -7.67
N LEU A 73 6.76 -3.93 -8.73
CA LEU A 73 7.06 -2.50 -8.68
C LEU A 73 5.74 -1.72 -8.70
N VAL A 74 5.56 -0.83 -7.73
CA VAL A 74 4.41 0.06 -7.62
C VAL A 74 4.93 1.50 -7.72
N ALA A 75 4.43 2.26 -8.70
CA ALA A 75 4.75 3.67 -8.88
C ALA A 75 3.47 4.50 -8.81
N THR A 76 3.38 5.42 -7.86
CA THR A 76 2.27 6.39 -7.76
C THR A 76 2.76 7.76 -8.17
N PHE A 77 2.09 8.33 -9.16
CA PHE A 77 2.34 9.65 -9.71
C PHE A 77 1.24 10.58 -9.23
N THR A 78 1.60 11.61 -8.46
CA THR A 78 0.66 12.56 -7.89
C THR A 78 0.98 13.94 -8.44
N PRO A 79 0.18 14.48 -9.38
CA PRO A 79 0.24 15.90 -9.71
C PRO A 79 0.05 16.74 -8.46
N ASP A 80 0.86 17.77 -8.29
CA ASP A 80 0.85 18.60 -7.07
C ASP A 80 -0.41 19.47 -7.01
N ASP A 81 -0.83 19.98 -8.16
CA ASP A 81 -1.95 20.90 -8.29
C ASP A 81 -3.26 20.19 -8.66
N ALA A 82 -4.36 20.64 -8.07
CA ALA A 82 -5.68 20.16 -8.40
C ALA A 82 -6.05 20.50 -9.86
N GLY A 83 -6.80 19.62 -10.52
CA GLY A 83 -7.19 19.82 -11.93
C GLY A 83 -6.11 19.43 -12.94
N PHE A 84 -4.95 18.91 -12.47
CA PHE A 84 -3.96 18.30 -13.34
C PHE A 84 -4.20 16.79 -13.48
N HIS A 85 -4.11 16.32 -14.73
CA HIS A 85 -4.10 14.91 -15.08
C HIS A 85 -2.76 14.50 -15.71
N LEU A 86 -2.52 13.20 -15.76
CA LEU A 86 -1.39 12.59 -16.44
C LEU A 86 -1.81 12.04 -17.81
N TYR A 87 -0.91 12.08 -18.77
CA TYR A 87 -1.08 11.35 -20.03
C TYR A 87 -1.03 9.84 -19.81
N SER A 88 -1.92 9.12 -20.48
CA SER A 88 -2.09 7.68 -20.30
C SER A 88 -0.86 6.89 -20.77
N THR A 89 -0.67 5.69 -20.22
CA THR A 89 0.28 4.70 -20.74
C THR A 89 -0.08 4.24 -22.17
N ALA A 90 -1.32 4.47 -22.61
CA ALA A 90 -1.78 4.22 -23.97
C ALA A 90 -1.37 5.32 -24.97
N LEU A 91 -0.84 6.45 -24.49
CA LEU A 91 -0.27 7.47 -25.38
C LEU A 91 0.99 6.91 -26.06
N PRO A 92 1.18 7.08 -27.39
CA PRO A 92 2.42 6.70 -28.05
C PRO A 92 3.63 7.40 -27.42
N ALA A 93 4.80 6.76 -27.49
CA ALA A 93 6.04 7.27 -26.87
C ALA A 93 6.40 8.70 -27.31
N GLN A 94 6.15 9.02 -28.58
CA GLN A 94 6.37 10.31 -29.22
C GLN A 94 5.22 11.31 -29.02
N GLY A 95 4.20 10.96 -28.23
CA GLY A 95 2.97 11.71 -28.13
C GLY A 95 2.09 11.59 -29.38
N ILE A 96 1.01 12.36 -29.40
CA ILE A 96 0.11 12.48 -30.55
C ILE A 96 0.29 13.88 -31.13
N GLU A 97 0.71 13.96 -32.39
CA GLU A 97 0.95 15.25 -33.08
C GLU A 97 1.90 16.17 -32.28
N GLY A 98 2.88 15.58 -31.59
CA GLY A 98 3.85 16.29 -30.74
C GLY A 98 3.36 16.63 -29.33
N VAL A 99 2.13 16.25 -28.97
CA VAL A 99 1.54 16.53 -27.65
C VAL A 99 1.68 15.34 -26.71
N GLY A 100 2.17 15.67 -25.51
CA GLY A 100 2.22 14.80 -24.35
C GLY A 100 3.42 13.87 -24.28
N ARG A 101 3.51 13.18 -23.14
CA ARG A 101 4.48 12.12 -22.84
C ARG A 101 3.75 11.06 -22.03
N PRO A 102 3.72 9.79 -22.44
CA PRO A 102 3.02 8.76 -21.68
C PRO A 102 3.60 8.65 -20.28
N THR A 103 2.72 8.36 -19.31
CA THR A 103 3.15 7.77 -18.05
C THR A 103 3.87 6.45 -18.37
N ALA A 104 5.11 6.30 -17.93
CA ALA A 104 5.95 5.17 -18.26
C ALA A 104 6.79 4.73 -17.05
N VAL A 105 6.86 3.41 -16.87
CA VAL A 105 7.69 2.74 -15.87
C VAL A 105 8.42 1.60 -16.59
N ARG A 106 9.75 1.72 -16.75
CA ARG A 106 10.53 0.73 -17.51
C ARG A 106 11.74 0.24 -16.71
N PRO A 107 11.83 -1.05 -16.38
CA PRO A 107 13.04 -1.60 -15.78
C PRO A 107 14.17 -1.67 -16.80
N ALA A 108 15.40 -1.52 -16.32
CA ALA A 108 16.63 -1.62 -17.09
C ALA A 108 17.79 -2.15 -16.22
N GLY A 109 18.88 -2.58 -16.88
CA GLY A 109 20.04 -3.19 -16.21
C GLY A 109 19.69 -4.59 -15.68
N SER A 110 19.99 -4.84 -14.40
CA SER A 110 19.72 -6.13 -13.75
C SER A 110 18.24 -6.40 -13.41
N LEU A 111 17.30 -5.62 -13.95
CA LEU A 111 15.85 -5.83 -13.82
C LEU A 111 15.17 -5.97 -15.18
N ALA A 112 14.16 -6.84 -15.26
CA ALA A 112 13.30 -7.02 -16.42
C ALA A 112 11.83 -7.06 -16.00
N THR A 113 10.94 -6.82 -16.96
CA THR A 113 9.51 -7.07 -16.78
C THR A 113 9.25 -8.57 -16.67
N ALA A 114 8.35 -8.94 -15.77
CA ALA A 114 7.91 -10.32 -15.55
C ALA A 114 6.43 -10.53 -15.93
N GLY A 115 5.72 -9.47 -16.29
CA GLY A 115 4.31 -9.51 -16.65
C GLY A 115 3.82 -8.18 -17.23
N ALA A 116 2.52 -8.13 -17.50
CA ALA A 116 1.86 -6.92 -18.01
C ALA A 116 1.78 -5.85 -16.91
N MET A 117 1.95 -4.60 -17.34
CA MET A 117 1.73 -3.43 -16.50
C MET A 117 0.22 -3.18 -16.34
N THR A 118 -0.22 -2.83 -15.14
CA THR A 118 -1.61 -2.42 -14.85
C THR A 118 -1.63 -1.02 -14.26
N VAL A 119 -2.78 -0.34 -14.39
CA VAL A 119 -2.99 1.00 -13.86
C VAL A 119 -4.34 1.05 -13.15
N ASP A 120 -4.40 1.75 -12.03
CA ASP A 120 -5.61 1.82 -11.17
C ASP A 120 -6.71 2.72 -11.75
N LYS A 121 -6.37 3.62 -12.68
CA LYS A 121 -7.32 4.55 -13.31
C LYS A 121 -7.73 4.11 -14.71
N PRO A 122 -9.00 4.33 -15.10
CA PRO A 122 -9.44 4.14 -16.47
C PRO A 122 -8.88 5.24 -17.37
N VAL A 123 -8.62 4.89 -18.63
CA VAL A 123 -8.22 5.85 -19.66
C VAL A 123 -9.44 6.66 -20.11
N LYS A 124 -9.27 7.98 -20.20
CA LYS A 124 -10.19 8.92 -20.84
C LYS A 124 -9.51 9.53 -22.06
N THR A 125 -10.29 10.08 -22.98
CA THR A 125 -9.75 10.85 -24.11
C THR A 125 -10.18 12.30 -24.00
N ILE A 126 -9.25 13.21 -24.31
CA ILE A 126 -9.51 14.65 -24.35
C ILE A 126 -9.23 15.20 -25.75
N LYS A 127 -9.83 16.36 -26.04
CA LYS A 127 -9.47 17.18 -27.20
C LYS A 127 -8.54 18.28 -26.75
N VAL A 128 -7.38 18.37 -27.40
CA VAL A 128 -6.41 19.44 -27.15
C VAL A 128 -6.50 20.42 -28.32
N PRO A 129 -6.61 21.74 -28.07
CA PRO A 129 -6.59 22.74 -29.14
C PRO A 129 -5.37 22.56 -30.05
N GLY A 130 -5.60 22.55 -31.37
CA GLY A 130 -4.54 22.34 -32.36
C GLY A 130 -4.16 20.87 -32.62
N VAL A 131 -4.73 19.92 -31.87
CA VAL A 131 -4.54 18.47 -32.10
C VAL A 131 -5.82 17.89 -32.69
N ARG A 132 -5.70 17.18 -33.81
CA ARG A 132 -6.87 16.59 -34.49
C ARG A 132 -7.31 15.29 -33.81
N SER A 133 -6.34 14.50 -33.38
CA SER A 133 -6.56 13.20 -32.77
C SER A 133 -6.90 13.34 -31.28
N ALA A 134 -7.77 12.47 -30.78
CA ALA A 134 -8.08 12.44 -29.36
C ALA A 134 -6.87 11.96 -28.56
N VAL A 135 -6.57 12.62 -27.44
CA VAL A 135 -5.38 12.33 -26.64
C VAL A 135 -5.76 11.54 -25.39
N PRO A 136 -5.19 10.33 -25.16
CA PRO A 136 -5.52 9.53 -24.00
C PRO A 136 -4.83 10.04 -22.72
N VAL A 137 -5.62 10.20 -21.67
CA VAL A 137 -5.21 10.71 -20.35
C VAL A 137 -5.87 9.90 -19.24
N TYR A 138 -5.39 10.04 -18.01
CA TYR A 138 -6.10 9.61 -16.81
C TYR A 138 -7.00 10.75 -16.28
N PRO A 139 -7.96 10.47 -15.39
CA PRO A 139 -8.63 11.54 -14.63
C PRO A 139 -7.63 12.34 -13.80
N ASP A 140 -8.02 13.57 -13.43
CA ASP A 140 -7.20 14.42 -12.56
C ASP A 140 -6.86 13.73 -11.24
N GLY A 141 -5.67 14.01 -10.71
CA GLY A 141 -5.16 13.47 -9.46
C GLY A 141 -4.25 12.25 -9.61
N PRO A 142 -4.00 11.52 -8.50
CA PRO A 142 -3.00 10.46 -8.46
C PRO A 142 -3.30 9.28 -9.38
N VAL A 143 -2.27 8.72 -9.99
CA VAL A 143 -2.31 7.50 -10.79
C VAL A 143 -1.28 6.51 -10.27
N THR A 144 -1.70 5.27 -10.02
CA THR A 144 -0.83 4.19 -9.58
C THR A 144 -0.67 3.16 -10.68
N VAL A 145 0.59 2.92 -11.05
CA VAL A 145 1.03 1.90 -11.98
C VAL A 145 1.63 0.74 -11.20
N THR A 146 1.26 -0.49 -11.58
CA THR A 146 1.79 -1.73 -11.02
C THR A 146 2.45 -2.54 -12.12
N LEU A 147 3.67 -3.03 -11.88
CA LEU A 147 4.45 -3.77 -12.84
C LEU A 147 5.14 -4.98 -12.19
N PRO A 148 4.78 -6.22 -12.56
CA PRO A 148 5.55 -7.39 -12.17
C PRO A 148 6.98 -7.29 -12.76
N ILE A 149 7.98 -7.46 -11.90
CA ILE A 149 9.40 -7.37 -12.24
C ILE A 149 10.15 -8.59 -11.74
N ARG A 150 11.30 -8.87 -12.36
CA ARG A 150 12.26 -9.89 -11.92
C ARG A 150 13.69 -9.40 -12.06
N ALA A 151 14.56 -9.84 -11.16
CA ALA A 151 16.00 -9.68 -11.34
C ALA A 151 16.50 -10.64 -12.42
N THR A 152 17.45 -10.18 -13.22
CA THR A 152 18.10 -10.99 -14.27
C THR A 152 19.52 -11.38 -13.92
N ALA A 153 20.15 -10.64 -13.01
CA ALA A 153 21.44 -10.90 -12.38
C ALA A 153 21.52 -10.08 -11.08
N PRO A 154 22.45 -10.36 -10.15
CA PRO A 154 22.80 -9.41 -9.11
C PRO A 154 23.43 -8.13 -9.71
N GLY A 155 23.33 -7.01 -9.00
CA GLY A 155 24.00 -5.76 -9.36
C GLY A 155 23.06 -4.57 -9.57
N GLU A 156 23.58 -3.54 -10.25
CA GLU A 156 22.87 -2.29 -10.50
C GLU A 156 21.70 -2.49 -11.46
N ALA A 157 20.56 -1.93 -11.09
CA ALA A 157 19.39 -1.84 -11.93
C ALA A 157 18.84 -0.41 -11.92
N LYS A 158 17.96 -0.12 -12.87
CA LYS A 158 17.28 1.16 -12.96
C LYS A 158 15.80 0.94 -13.23
N VAL A 159 14.99 1.85 -12.72
CA VAL A 159 13.64 2.08 -13.23
C VAL A 159 13.66 3.43 -13.90
N LEU A 160 13.34 3.46 -15.19
CA LEU A 160 13.22 4.68 -15.98
C LEU A 160 11.77 5.16 -15.90
N ILE A 161 11.60 6.38 -15.42
CA ILE A 161 10.31 7.02 -15.21
C ILE A 161 10.10 8.12 -16.25
N GLY A 162 8.92 8.12 -16.87
CA GLY A 162 8.50 9.18 -17.79
C GLY A 162 7.06 9.59 -17.53
N TYR A 163 6.78 10.88 -17.68
CA TYR A 163 5.44 11.44 -17.54
C TYR A 163 5.39 12.89 -18.04
N ALA A 164 4.17 13.39 -18.25
CA ALA A 164 3.86 14.80 -18.26
C ALA A 164 2.48 14.98 -17.64
N SER A 165 2.26 16.12 -16.98
CA SER A 165 0.95 16.49 -16.44
C SER A 165 0.40 17.72 -17.16
N CYS A 166 -0.92 17.81 -17.30
CA CYS A 166 -1.58 18.97 -17.89
C CYS A 166 -2.86 19.31 -17.14
N SER A 167 -3.19 20.58 -17.19
CA SER A 167 -4.49 21.15 -16.84
C SER A 167 -5.13 21.74 -18.09
N SER A 168 -6.44 21.63 -18.20
CA SER A 168 -7.20 22.26 -19.29
C SER A 168 -7.17 23.79 -19.25
N THR A 169 -6.82 24.38 -18.11
CA THR A 169 -6.84 25.83 -17.88
C THR A 169 -5.45 26.42 -17.70
N GLU A 170 -4.52 25.66 -17.11
CA GLU A 170 -3.18 26.17 -16.74
C GLU A 170 -2.08 25.70 -17.70
N GLY A 171 -2.41 24.79 -18.62
CA GLY A 171 -1.46 24.24 -19.58
C GLY A 171 -0.71 23.04 -19.03
N CYS A 172 0.43 22.73 -19.64
CA CYS A 172 1.17 21.49 -19.43
C CYS A 172 2.52 21.74 -18.77
N THR A 173 2.92 20.82 -17.89
CA THR A 173 4.26 20.82 -17.32
C THR A 173 5.30 20.32 -18.32
N ILE A 174 6.57 20.67 -18.10
CA ILE A 174 7.68 20.17 -18.91
C ILE A 174 7.74 18.64 -18.76
N PRO A 175 7.72 17.87 -19.86
CA PRO A 175 7.77 16.41 -19.77
C PRO A 175 9.06 15.90 -19.12
N VAL A 176 8.91 14.94 -18.21
CA VAL A 176 10.00 14.13 -17.69
C VAL A 176 10.17 12.91 -18.58
N ALA A 177 11.39 12.67 -19.06
CA ALA A 177 11.73 11.54 -19.90
C ALA A 177 12.88 10.76 -19.29
N ASP A 178 12.68 9.45 -19.12
CA ASP A 178 13.70 8.51 -18.67
C ASP A 178 14.47 8.93 -17.40
N ARG A 179 13.77 9.57 -16.46
CA ARG A 179 14.31 9.86 -15.12
C ARG A 179 14.67 8.54 -14.47
N ALA A 180 15.96 8.30 -14.28
CA ALA A 180 16.46 7.08 -13.71
C ALA A 180 16.34 7.10 -12.18
N VAL A 181 15.69 6.08 -11.64
CA VAL A 181 15.74 5.72 -10.23
C VAL A 181 16.64 4.50 -10.11
N VAL A 182 17.73 4.62 -9.37
CA VAL A 182 18.73 3.54 -9.23
C VAL A 182 18.27 2.55 -8.17
N LEU A 183 18.48 1.27 -8.44
CA LEU A 183 18.23 0.17 -7.52
C LEU A 183 19.42 -0.78 -7.53
N ARG A 184 19.51 -1.62 -6.50
CA ARG A 184 20.40 -2.77 -6.48
C ARG A 184 19.60 -4.04 -6.26
N THR A 185 19.96 -5.05 -7.03
CA THR A 185 19.48 -6.43 -6.89
C THR A 185 20.59 -7.24 -6.22
N ALA A 186 20.23 -7.98 -5.18
CA ALA A 186 21.10 -8.87 -4.44
C ALA A 186 20.38 -10.18 -4.15
N GLU A 187 21.11 -11.19 -3.68
CA GLU A 187 20.53 -12.50 -3.36
C GLU A 187 19.47 -12.41 -2.25
N ASP A 188 19.65 -11.47 -1.33
CA ASP A 188 18.81 -11.24 -0.15
C ASP A 188 17.71 -10.19 -0.36
N GLY A 189 17.70 -9.47 -1.49
CA GLY A 189 16.65 -8.48 -1.73
C GLY A 189 16.88 -7.51 -2.88
N LEU A 190 16.00 -6.52 -2.90
CA LEU A 190 16.05 -5.37 -3.80
C LEU A 190 15.97 -4.10 -2.96
N SER A 191 16.86 -3.14 -3.21
CA SER A 191 16.91 -1.86 -2.51
C SER A 191 17.04 -0.68 -3.49
N PHE A 192 16.49 0.47 -3.12
CA PHE A 192 16.70 1.72 -3.84
C PHE A 192 18.04 2.34 -3.46
N GLY A 193 18.72 2.95 -4.43
CA GLY A 193 19.89 3.79 -4.17
C GLY A 193 19.49 5.12 -3.52
N ALA A 194 20.45 5.79 -2.89
CA ALA A 194 20.27 7.17 -2.44
C ALA A 194 19.91 8.04 -3.66
N SER A 195 18.83 8.82 -3.54
CA SER A 195 18.29 9.69 -4.59
C SER A 195 18.84 11.10 -4.48
#